data_AF-A0A813DMS5-F1
#
_entry.id   AF-A0A813DMS5-F1
#
_cell.length_a   1.000
_cell.length_b   1.000
_cell.length_c   1.000
_cell.angle_alpha   90.00
_cell.angle_beta   90.00
_cell.angle_gamma   90.00
#
_symmetry.space_group_name_H-M   'P 1'
#
loop_
_entity.id
_entity.type
_entity.pdbx_description
1 polymer ?
#
loop_
_entity_poly.entity_id
_entity_poly.type
_entity_poly.pdbx_seq_one_letter_code
_entity_poly.pdbx_strand_id
1 'polypeptide(L)'
;GLPSLTQAERFSFSHLDTLQAPLQPLADNLESETYELFETDPVKYAQYEEAVFLFLQDRIAAGRAAPFCVMVVGAGRGPLVAASIRAARRAEVQIIVYAVEKNPNA
;
A
#
# COMPACT_ATOMS: atom_id res chain seq x y z
N GLY A 1 -13.13 12.26 32.52
CA GLY A 1 -12.39 13.06 31.52
C GLY A 1 -12.79 12.60 30.14
N LEU A 2 -12.76 13.48 29.14
CA LEU A 2 -13.01 13.09 27.74
C LEU A 2 -11.95 12.06 27.28
N PRO A 3 -12.32 11.11 26.41
CA PRO A 3 -11.38 10.12 25.89
C PRO A 3 -10.31 10.77 25.01
N SER A 4 -9.12 10.17 24.99
CA SER A 4 -8.03 10.55 24.10
C SER A 4 -8.42 10.29 22.65
N LEU A 5 -8.16 11.26 21.76
CA LEU A 5 -8.41 11.09 20.32
C LEU A 5 -7.49 10.00 19.73
N THR A 6 -8.09 9.15 18.91
CA THR A 6 -7.42 8.18 18.03
C THR A 6 -6.59 8.88 16.95
N GLN A 7 -5.69 8.13 16.28
CA GLN A 7 -4.89 8.68 15.18
C GLN A 7 -5.77 9.22 14.04
N ALA A 8 -6.85 8.50 13.69
CA ALA A 8 -7.81 8.92 12.67
C ALA A 8 -8.53 10.22 13.05
N GLU A 9 -8.98 10.35 14.31
CA GLU A 9 -9.65 11.57 14.77
C GLU A 9 -8.72 12.79 14.78
N ARG A 10 -7.43 12.60 15.13
CA ARG A 10 -6.42 13.66 15.05
C ARG A 10 -6.16 14.09 13.61
N PHE A 11 -6.14 13.14 12.68
CA PHE A 11 -5.92 13.39 11.25
C PHE A 11 -7.10 14.14 10.59
N SER A 12 -8.33 13.77 10.94
CA SER A 12 -9.53 14.42 10.41
C SER A 12 -9.72 15.85 10.95
N PHE A 13 -9.13 16.19 12.09
CA PHE A 13 -9.36 17.46 12.78
C PHE A 13 -8.96 18.69 11.94
N SER A 14 -7.87 18.60 11.17
CA SER A 14 -7.43 19.68 10.27
C SER A 14 -8.28 19.82 9.00
N HIS A 15 -9.19 18.87 8.76
CA HIS A 15 -10.04 18.79 7.57
C HIS A 15 -11.53 18.99 7.90
N LEU A 16 -11.88 19.19 9.17
CA LEU A 16 -13.25 19.45 9.59
C LEU A 16 -13.79 20.69 8.87
N ASP A 17 -14.98 20.53 8.30
CA ASP A 17 -15.74 21.57 7.60
C ASP A 17 -15.03 22.23 6.40
N THR A 18 -14.01 21.58 5.86
CA THR A 18 -13.31 22.04 4.64
C THR A 18 -13.73 21.22 3.44
N LEU A 19 -14.22 21.88 2.39
CA LEU A 19 -14.56 21.21 1.12
C LEU A 19 -13.26 20.85 0.37
N GLN A 20 -13.12 19.58 0.02
CA GLN A 20 -12.02 19.07 -0.79
C GLN A 20 -12.56 18.44 -2.07
N ALA A 21 -11.94 18.75 -3.22
CA ALA A 21 -12.24 18.03 -4.45
C ALA A 21 -11.67 16.60 -4.35
N PRO A 22 -12.38 15.57 -4.83
CA PRO A 22 -11.85 14.22 -4.90
C PRO A 22 -10.59 14.18 -5.79
N LEU A 23 -9.53 13.51 -5.32
CA LEU A 23 -8.32 13.31 -6.11
C LEU A 23 -8.62 12.52 -7.39
N GLN A 24 -7.92 12.82 -8.47
CA GLN A 24 -7.99 12.11 -9.76
C GLN A 24 -6.62 11.54 -10.17
N PRO A 25 -6.09 10.50 -9.47
CA PRO A 25 -4.72 10.00 -9.68
C PRO A 25 -4.44 9.49 -11.11
N LEU A 26 -5.48 9.13 -11.86
CA LEU A 26 -5.34 8.71 -13.25
C LEU A 26 -5.06 9.91 -14.17
N ALA A 27 -5.84 10.99 -14.02
CA ALA A 27 -5.75 12.18 -14.86
C ALA A 27 -4.56 13.06 -14.45
N ASP A 28 -4.35 13.22 -13.14
CA ASP A 28 -3.35 14.13 -12.59
C ASP A 28 -2.15 13.37 -12.02
N ASN A 29 -0.96 13.98 -12.08
CA ASN A 29 0.21 13.47 -11.37
C ASN A 29 0.17 14.02 -9.94
N LEU A 30 0.13 13.12 -8.96
CA LEU A 30 0.07 13.52 -7.56
C LEU A 30 1.40 14.13 -7.10
N GLU A 31 1.31 15.15 -6.25
CA GLU A 31 2.45 15.80 -5.62
C GLU A 31 3.05 14.92 -4.49
N SER A 32 4.32 15.15 -4.16
CA SER A 32 5.04 14.37 -3.15
C SER A 32 4.37 14.39 -1.78
N GLU A 33 3.78 15.51 -1.37
CA GLU A 33 3.05 15.63 -0.08
C GLU A 33 1.83 14.70 -0.04
N THR A 34 1.15 14.49 -1.17
CA THR A 34 -0.01 13.58 -1.24
C THR A 34 0.42 12.12 -1.06
N TYR A 35 1.56 11.72 -1.62
CA TYR A 35 2.11 10.38 -1.37
C TYR A 35 2.57 10.22 0.08
N GLU A 36 3.17 11.25 0.70
CA GLU A 36 3.57 11.21 2.12
C GLU A 36 2.35 10.97 2.99
N LEU A 37 1.26 11.68 2.71
CA LEU A 37 0.00 11.50 3.40
C LEU A 37 -0.51 10.06 3.30
N PHE A 38 -0.52 9.49 2.11
CA PHE A 38 -0.92 8.10 1.90
C PHE A 38 -0.03 7.10 2.63
N GLU A 39 1.27 7.37 2.73
CA GLU A 39 2.24 6.51 3.39
C GLU A 39 2.11 6.50 4.92
N THR A 40 1.45 7.50 5.50
CA THR A 40 1.23 7.60 6.95
C THR A 40 0.19 6.64 7.52
N ASP A 41 -0.52 5.86 6.68
CA ASP A 41 -1.48 4.84 7.12
C ASP A 41 -0.80 3.47 7.30
N PRO A 42 -0.34 3.10 8.51
CA PRO A 42 0.32 1.83 8.75
C PRO A 42 -0.63 0.65 8.61
N VAL A 43 -1.93 0.83 8.87
CA VAL A 43 -2.93 -0.24 8.84
C VAL A 43 -3.11 -0.71 7.41
N LYS A 44 -3.25 0.22 6.46
CA LYS A 44 -3.37 -0.10 5.03
C LYS A 44 -2.22 -1.00 4.57
N TYR A 45 -0.96 -0.61 4.77
CA TYR A 45 0.17 -1.39 4.25
C TYR A 45 0.37 -2.71 4.99
N ALA A 46 0.06 -2.78 6.28
CA ALA A 46 0.06 -4.04 7.03
C ALA A 46 -0.99 -5.03 6.48
N GLN A 47 -2.19 -4.55 6.15
CA GLN A 47 -3.24 -5.38 5.56
C GLN A 47 -2.89 -5.86 4.15
N TYR A 48 -2.26 -5.00 3.32
CA TYR A 48 -1.77 -5.43 2.01
C TYR A 48 -0.66 -6.48 2.13
N GLU A 49 0.28 -6.32 3.07
CA GLU A 49 1.31 -7.32 3.32
C GLU A 49 0.69 -8.66 3.75
N GLU A 50 -0.29 -8.63 4.66
CA GLU A 50 -0.97 -9.84 5.13
C GLU A 50 -1.72 -10.56 4.01
N ALA A 51 -2.45 -9.80 3.17
CA ALA A 51 -3.16 -10.37 2.03
C ALA A 51 -2.20 -11.06 1.04
N VAL A 52 -1.05 -10.45 0.74
CA VAL A 52 -0.04 -11.07 -0.14
C VAL A 52 0.57 -12.30 0.52
N PHE A 53 0.85 -12.26 1.83
CA PHE A 53 1.39 -13.41 2.57
C PHE A 53 0.45 -14.61 2.51
N LEU A 54 -0.83 -14.41 2.82
CA LEU A 54 -1.86 -15.47 2.78
C LEU A 54 -2.01 -16.03 1.37
N PHE A 55 -2.04 -15.17 0.35
CA PHE A 55 -2.07 -15.62 -1.04
C PHE A 55 -0.87 -16.52 -1.36
N LEU A 56 0.36 -16.13 -1.01
CA LEU A 56 1.55 -16.94 -1.27
C LEU A 56 1.50 -18.30 -0.57
N GLN A 57 1.04 -18.35 0.69
CA GLN A 57 0.85 -19.61 1.42
C GLN A 57 -0.14 -20.53 0.71
N ASP A 58 -1.29 -20.00 0.26
CA ASP A 58 -2.28 -20.77 -0.48
C ASP A 58 -1.72 -21.35 -1.79
N ARG A 59 -0.87 -20.59 -2.49
CA ARG A 59 -0.22 -21.07 -3.72
C ARG A 59 0.73 -22.24 -3.44
N ILE A 60 1.54 -22.16 -2.38
CA ILE A 60 2.43 -23.26 -1.97
C ILE A 60 1.61 -24.49 -1.57
N ALA A 61 0.58 -24.31 -0.74
CA ALA A 61 -0.30 -25.39 -0.27
C ALA A 61 -1.00 -26.09 -1.45
N ALA A 62 -1.32 -25.36 -2.52
CA ALA A 62 -1.83 -25.89 -3.77
C ALA A 62 -0.76 -26.55 -4.67
N GLY A 63 0.47 -26.76 -4.19
CA GLY A 63 1.56 -27.42 -4.91
C GLY A 63 2.14 -26.61 -6.06
N ARG A 64 1.98 -25.27 -6.05
CA ARG A 64 2.50 -24.42 -7.13
C ARG A 64 3.96 -24.06 -6.86
N ALA A 65 4.78 -24.13 -7.90
CA ALA A 65 6.19 -23.80 -7.82
C ALA A 65 6.45 -22.29 -7.97
N ALA A 66 7.34 -21.77 -7.14
CA ALA A 66 7.91 -20.43 -7.23
C ALA A 66 8.97 -20.35 -8.37
N PRO A 67 9.36 -19.15 -8.85
CA PRO A 67 8.94 -17.84 -8.35
C PRO A 67 7.54 -17.42 -8.81
N PHE A 68 6.80 -16.73 -7.94
CA PHE A 68 5.52 -16.11 -8.32
C PHE A 68 5.73 -14.69 -8.85
N CYS A 69 5.01 -14.33 -9.91
CA CYS A 69 5.02 -12.97 -10.45
C CYS A 69 4.01 -12.09 -9.69
N VAL A 70 4.48 -10.99 -9.11
CA VAL A 70 3.66 -9.97 -8.44
C VAL A 70 3.80 -8.66 -9.22
N MET A 71 2.67 -8.12 -9.69
CA MET A 71 2.64 -6.83 -10.39
C MET A 71 1.93 -5.80 -9.51
N VAL A 72 2.65 -4.76 -9.10
CA VAL A 72 2.09 -3.61 -8.39
C VAL A 72 1.75 -2.55 -9.44
N VAL A 73 0.46 -2.42 -9.75
CA VAL A 73 -0.04 -1.46 -10.75
C VAL A 73 -0.48 -0.18 -10.05
N GLY A 74 0.20 0.93 -10.32
CA GLY A 74 0.13 2.15 -9.50
C GLY A 74 1.05 2.03 -8.29
N ALA A 75 2.34 1.83 -8.52
CA ALA A 75 3.30 1.58 -7.46
C ALA A 75 3.57 2.80 -6.56
N GLY A 76 3.31 4.02 -7.06
CA GLY A 76 3.71 5.26 -6.41
C GLY A 76 5.18 5.19 -6.03
N ARG A 77 5.49 5.59 -4.79
CA ARG A 77 6.87 5.55 -4.26
C ARG A 77 7.28 4.19 -3.68
N GLY A 78 6.53 3.13 -4.01
CA GLY A 78 6.87 1.75 -3.68
C GLY A 78 6.46 1.17 -2.31
N PRO A 79 5.58 1.76 -1.47
CA PRO A 79 5.25 1.13 -0.18
C PRO A 79 4.51 -0.22 -0.34
N LEU A 80 3.73 -0.41 -1.42
CA LEU A 80 3.12 -1.70 -1.76
C LEU A 80 4.12 -2.70 -2.35
N VAL A 81 5.15 -2.23 -3.05
CA VAL A 81 6.28 -3.05 -3.51
C VAL A 81 7.02 -3.59 -2.28
N ALA A 82 7.33 -2.73 -1.32
CA ALA A 82 7.98 -3.11 -0.07
C ALA A 82 7.12 -4.10 0.74
N ALA A 83 5.81 -3.86 0.84
CA ALA A 83 4.88 -4.80 1.48
C ALA A 83 4.91 -6.18 0.81
N SER A 84 4.89 -6.23 -0.53
CA SER A 84 4.96 -7.50 -1.28
C SER A 84 6.26 -8.27 -1.02
N ILE A 85 7.39 -7.57 -0.93
CA ILE A 85 8.69 -8.17 -0.62
C ILE A 85 8.74 -8.70 0.81
N ARG A 86 8.21 -7.95 1.79
CA ARG A 86 8.14 -8.42 3.19
C ARG A 86 7.23 -9.63 3.34
N ALA A 87 6.08 -9.63 2.67
CA ALA A 87 5.18 -10.79 2.62
C ALA A 87 5.87 -12.04 2.06
N ALA A 88 6.60 -11.91 0.94
CA ALA A 88 7.34 -13.03 0.36
C ALA A 88 8.47 -13.54 1.26
N ARG A 89 9.19 -12.64 1.95
CA ARG A 89 10.18 -13.03 2.96
C ARG A 89 9.54 -13.80 4.11
N ARG A 90 8.40 -13.33 4.62
CA ARG A 90 7.62 -14.02 5.67
C ARG A 90 7.13 -15.39 5.23
N ALA A 91 6.73 -15.53 3.97
CA ALA A 91 6.27 -16.79 3.39
C ALA A 91 7.44 -17.73 2.99
N GLU A 92 8.69 -17.26 3.06
CA GLU A 92 9.89 -17.98 2.58
C GLU A 92 9.79 -18.40 1.10
N VAL A 93 9.19 -17.53 0.27
CA VAL A 93 8.95 -17.78 -1.16
C VAL A 93 9.67 -16.76 -2.02
N GLN A 94 10.22 -17.24 -3.15
CA GLN A 94 10.74 -16.36 -4.18
C GLN A 94 9.62 -15.72 -5.00
N ILE A 95 9.72 -14.41 -5.24
CA ILE A 95 8.83 -13.67 -6.13
C ILE A 95 9.63 -12.84 -7.14
N ILE A 96 9.02 -12.57 -8.29
CA ILE A 96 9.45 -11.57 -9.26
C ILE A 96 8.48 -10.41 -9.18
N VAL A 97 8.97 -9.20 -8.89
CA VAL A 97 8.12 -8.02 -8.73
C VAL A 97 8.24 -7.08 -9.92
N TYR A 98 7.11 -6.69 -10.50
CA TYR A 98 7.01 -5.58 -11.44
C TYR A 98 6.31 -4.41 -10.76
N ALA A 99 6.95 -3.24 -10.73
CA ALA A 99 6.35 -2.01 -10.28
C ALA A 99 5.99 -1.17 -11.52
N VAL A 100 4.69 -0.93 -11.72
CA VAL A 100 4.17 -0.15 -12.85
C VAL A 100 3.67 1.18 -12.29
N GLU A 101 4.26 2.28 -12.74
CA GLU A 101 3.87 3.63 -12.34
C GLU A 101 3.89 4.56 -13.56
N LYS A 102 2.82 5.36 -13.71
CA LYS A 102 2.66 6.31 -14.83
C LYS A 102 3.21 7.69 -14.49
N ASN A 103 3.24 8.04 -13.21
CA ASN A 103 3.76 9.31 -12.73
C ASN A 103 5.29 9.29 -12.74
N PRO A 104 5.97 10.05 -13.61
CA PRO A 104 7.44 10.08 -13.65
C PRO A 104 8.07 10.73 -12.41
N ASN A 105 7.27 11.39 -11.56
CA ASN A 105 7.71 12.08 -10.35
C ASN A 105 7.53 11.24 -9.08
N ALA A 106 7.01 10.02 -9.20
CA ALA A 106 6.81 9.10 -8.09
C ALA A 106 8.15 8.52 -7.59
#